data_AF-A0AAU5L0G3-F1
#
_entry.id   AF-A0AAU5L0G3-F1
#
_cell.length_a   1.000
_cell.length_b   1.000
_cell.length_c   1.000
_cell.angle_alpha   90.00
_cell.angle_beta   90.00
_cell.angle_gamma   90.00
#
_symmetry.space_group_name_H-M   'P 1'
#
loop_
_entity.id
_entity.type
_entity.pdbx_description
1 polymer ?
#
loop_
_entity_poly.entity_id
_entity_poly.type
_entity_poly.pdbx_seq_one_letter_code
_entity_poly.pdbx_strand_id
1 'polypeptide(L)'
;MVRDGRRMPPLGAGRRAAGLALLGWLDDMRAPRLCRVAGPPGAGKSHLLAWLVRGCTTDEAPGERRIHAVLPAAGATLRTAVWSLGHQLDLVAHAPGPLIEAIAADNRPTLICVPELDRADDPAGLVTGLLDPLLRLPGVRLVVEAATGGAAAGAFTAVPAPAVLELGDPHWTDRERFAQWAAARGGDAGAYPLPGPVLGTPAAPPVVPAGADLRSAGEEALSALWTAAAAGGDPGPLTADPLLYALARPVPVTAAVERRDDALGRAWRAAGPAVIEEPDPAVRAAVLRTRLLGADTAAAAAAAVLAQLPAPWSGRWARWEGTDRDWPGPAVAVTAGVGPYLSQVLVADPTGAVRTFDVATGRRVGAVVVPSPRPLRGLAVTAGGSVVLLDAWGRAELVVPAEPRPGLDGYGLMAALDAVRAVAGGPGGGLSAVAAIGGLADSAPAFGDAAGAVHWYQDGAVVSERLHQGPVTALAGAALGGGPLSDPEIPLLVSGGFDGAVRLWGPRSAPMPEPSDRRGCPVTAVAAGATAAGPVVAAAWSDGLVRVRDLGTGGVLDLRTGSEVWSLALAGTLLVLGMPDGLAAVDSRPRPHGAGAPAVGLRAGA
;
A
#
# COMPACT_ATOMS: atom_id res chain seq x y z
N MET A 1 6.52 -37.77 -2.27
CA MET A 1 6.99 -38.37 -3.53
C MET A 1 7.55 -37.21 -4.32
N VAL A 2 8.82 -37.28 -4.66
CA VAL A 2 9.55 -36.25 -5.41
C VAL A 2 9.12 -36.40 -6.88
N ARG A 3 8.38 -35.42 -7.39
CA ARG A 3 8.24 -35.25 -8.85
C ARG A 3 8.59 -33.83 -9.30
N ASP A 4 8.56 -32.87 -8.38
CA ASP A 4 9.36 -31.65 -8.40
C ASP A 4 10.30 -31.68 -7.20
N GLY A 5 11.53 -31.18 -7.32
CA GLY A 5 12.58 -31.22 -6.29
C GLY A 5 12.29 -30.55 -4.94
N ARG A 6 11.03 -30.30 -4.57
CA ARG A 6 10.63 -29.77 -3.26
C ARG A 6 10.00 -30.83 -2.36
N ARG A 7 10.43 -30.84 -1.10
CA ARG A 7 9.74 -31.56 -0.03
C ARG A 7 8.74 -30.61 0.63
N MET A 8 7.47 -30.72 0.27
CA MET A 8 6.41 -30.27 1.18
C MET A 8 6.64 -30.92 2.56
N PRO A 9 6.39 -30.20 3.66
CA PRO A 9 6.52 -30.78 4.99
C PRO A 9 5.63 -32.01 5.12
N PRO A 10 6.06 -33.06 5.83
CA PRO A 10 5.25 -34.26 6.02
C PRO A 10 3.99 -33.89 6.82
N LEU A 11 2.84 -34.28 6.29
CA LEU A 11 1.57 -34.09 6.98
C LEU A 11 1.37 -35.21 8.01
N GLY A 12 1.23 -34.83 9.28
CA GLY A 12 1.09 -35.75 10.42
C GLY A 12 -0.30 -36.40 10.54
N ALA A 13 -0.50 -37.16 11.63
CA ALA A 13 -1.79 -37.75 12.01
C ALA A 13 -2.49 -38.59 10.91
N GLY A 14 -1.73 -39.22 10.01
CA GLY A 14 -2.30 -40.04 8.93
C GLY A 14 -3.03 -39.26 7.84
N ARG A 15 -2.92 -37.93 7.77
CA ARG A 15 -3.74 -37.07 6.89
C ARG A 15 -3.30 -36.98 5.42
N ARG A 16 -2.33 -37.82 5.00
CA ARG A 16 -1.71 -37.73 3.66
C ARG A 16 -2.74 -37.78 2.51
N ALA A 17 -3.79 -38.58 2.65
CA ALA A 17 -4.85 -38.67 1.64
C ALA A 17 -5.57 -37.34 1.43
N ALA A 18 -5.92 -36.64 2.52
CA ALA A 18 -6.54 -35.31 2.46
C ALA A 18 -5.63 -34.28 1.79
N GLY A 19 -4.33 -34.29 2.14
CA GLY A 19 -3.35 -33.39 1.51
C GLY A 19 -3.21 -33.64 0.00
N LEU A 20 -3.20 -34.90 -0.44
CA LEU A 20 -3.14 -35.24 -1.86
C LEU A 20 -4.40 -34.82 -2.62
N ALA A 21 -5.59 -34.99 -2.03
CA ALA A 21 -6.84 -34.54 -2.64
C ALA A 21 -6.89 -33.02 -2.82
N LEU A 22 -6.39 -32.26 -1.83
CA LEU A 22 -6.32 -30.81 -1.89
C LEU A 22 -5.34 -30.33 -2.98
N LEU A 23 -4.17 -30.97 -3.11
CA LEU A 23 -3.23 -30.70 -4.20
C LEU A 23 -3.81 -31.07 -5.57
N GLY A 24 -4.51 -32.20 -5.67
CA GLY A 24 -5.20 -32.60 -6.90
C GLY A 24 -6.30 -31.62 -7.30
N TRP A 25 -7.04 -31.05 -6.34
CA TRP A 25 -7.97 -29.97 -6.60
C TRP A 25 -7.25 -28.72 -7.15
N LEU A 26 -6.10 -28.34 -6.61
CA LEU A 26 -5.32 -27.21 -7.12
C LEU A 26 -4.90 -27.43 -8.58
N ASP A 27 -4.39 -28.62 -8.91
CA ASP A 27 -3.95 -28.99 -10.25
C ASP A 27 -5.10 -29.06 -11.28
N ASP A 28 -6.30 -29.41 -10.84
CA ASP A 28 -7.45 -29.55 -11.75
C ASP A 28 -8.21 -28.22 -11.90
N MET A 29 -7.95 -27.53 -13.01
CA MET A 29 -8.66 -26.30 -13.38
C MET A 29 -10.16 -26.52 -13.70
N ARG A 30 -10.61 -27.77 -13.90
CA ARG A 30 -12.03 -28.10 -14.10
C ARG A 30 -12.75 -28.34 -12.78
N ALA A 31 -12.02 -28.49 -11.68
CA ALA A 31 -12.63 -28.66 -10.37
C ALA A 31 -13.42 -27.41 -9.97
N PRO A 32 -14.44 -27.54 -9.10
CA PRO A 32 -15.19 -26.39 -8.61
C PRO A 32 -14.27 -25.31 -8.03
N ARG A 33 -14.57 -24.04 -8.30
CA ARG A 33 -13.74 -22.90 -7.85
C ARG A 33 -13.74 -22.69 -6.33
N LEU A 34 -14.64 -23.36 -5.61
CA LEU A 34 -14.70 -23.38 -4.16
C LEU A 34 -14.36 -24.79 -3.63
N CYS A 35 -13.32 -24.88 -2.79
CA CYS A 35 -13.02 -26.04 -1.96
C CYS A 35 -13.27 -25.72 -0.49
N ARG A 36 -14.15 -26.48 0.16
CA ARG A 36 -14.46 -26.36 1.58
C ARG A 36 -13.81 -27.50 2.36
N VAL A 37 -12.91 -27.16 3.28
CA VAL A 37 -12.38 -28.08 4.28
C VAL A 37 -13.31 -28.03 5.49
N ALA A 38 -14.03 -29.12 5.72
CA ALA A 38 -15.06 -29.24 6.74
C ALA A 38 -14.70 -30.31 7.78
N GLY A 39 -15.48 -30.34 8.86
CA GLY A 39 -15.44 -31.38 9.88
C GLY A 39 -15.51 -30.87 11.29
N PRO A 40 -15.67 -31.79 12.27
CA PRO A 40 -15.91 -31.44 13.65
C PRO A 40 -14.73 -30.67 14.27
N PRO A 41 -14.95 -30.00 15.42
CA PRO A 41 -13.86 -29.43 16.21
C PRO A 41 -12.77 -30.48 16.46
N GLY A 42 -11.50 -30.08 16.32
CA GLY A 42 -10.37 -30.99 16.49
C GLY A 42 -10.09 -31.93 15.30
N ALA A 43 -10.81 -31.85 14.18
CA ALA A 43 -10.51 -32.67 12.98
C ALA A 43 -9.19 -32.30 12.27
N GLY A 44 -8.51 -31.21 12.66
CA GLY A 44 -7.24 -30.79 12.07
C GLY A 44 -7.35 -29.92 10.82
N LYS A 45 -8.50 -29.26 10.61
CA LYS A 45 -8.77 -28.36 9.48
C LYS A 45 -7.71 -27.25 9.35
N SER A 46 -7.51 -26.48 10.40
CA SER A 46 -6.53 -25.37 10.42
C SER A 46 -5.09 -25.87 10.23
N HIS A 47 -4.76 -27.08 10.71
CA HIS A 47 -3.45 -27.68 10.49
C HIS A 47 -3.22 -28.07 9.03
N LEU A 48 -4.25 -28.61 8.36
CA LEU A 48 -4.20 -28.94 6.93
C LEU A 48 -4.02 -27.68 6.07
N LEU A 49 -4.77 -26.61 6.36
CA LEU A 49 -4.63 -25.35 5.63
C LEU A 49 -3.29 -24.67 5.92
N ALA A 50 -2.80 -24.68 7.17
CA ALA A 50 -1.47 -24.18 7.49
C ALA A 50 -0.35 -24.95 6.76
N TRP A 51 -0.52 -26.28 6.60
CA TRP A 51 0.38 -27.09 5.78
C TRP A 51 0.33 -26.68 4.30
N LEU A 52 -0.85 -26.44 3.74
CA LEU A 52 -1.02 -26.00 2.37
C LEU A 52 -0.35 -24.65 2.15
N VAL A 53 -0.65 -23.67 3.01
CA VAL A 53 -0.06 -22.32 2.98
C VAL A 53 1.45 -22.39 2.96
N ARG A 54 2.07 -23.12 3.89
CA ARG A 54 3.53 -23.28 3.95
C ARG A 54 4.15 -23.88 2.68
N GLY A 55 3.43 -24.73 1.96
CA GLY A 55 3.93 -25.38 0.75
C GLY A 55 3.60 -24.64 -0.55
N CYS A 56 2.68 -23.67 -0.53
CA CYS A 56 2.07 -23.12 -1.74
C CYS A 56 2.09 -21.59 -1.84
N THR A 57 2.63 -20.85 -0.86
CA THR A 57 2.78 -19.38 -0.96
C THR A 57 4.12 -18.90 -1.51
N THR A 58 5.13 -19.77 -1.62
CA THR A 58 6.46 -19.37 -2.10
C THR A 58 6.45 -19.01 -3.59
N ASP A 59 7.29 -18.05 -4.01
CA ASP A 59 7.49 -17.67 -5.44
C ASP A 59 7.95 -18.80 -6.35
N GLU A 60 8.33 -19.86 -5.71
CA GLU A 60 8.91 -21.02 -6.28
C GLU A 60 7.78 -22.03 -6.63
N ALA A 61 6.60 -21.93 -6.02
CA ALA A 61 5.45 -22.82 -6.25
C ALA A 61 4.97 -22.77 -7.72
N PRO A 62 4.54 -23.91 -8.30
CA PRO A 62 3.92 -23.93 -9.64
C PRO A 62 2.78 -22.92 -9.69
N GLY A 63 2.68 -22.16 -10.79
CA GLY A 63 1.69 -21.08 -10.90
C GLY A 63 0.25 -21.54 -10.58
N GLU A 64 -0.11 -22.75 -11.01
CA GLU A 64 -1.43 -23.38 -10.78
C GLU A 64 -1.71 -23.68 -9.29
N ARG A 65 -0.67 -23.90 -8.48
CA ARG A 65 -0.77 -24.20 -7.04
C ARG A 65 -0.52 -23.00 -6.14
N ARG A 66 -0.12 -21.85 -6.70
CA ARG A 66 0.27 -20.69 -5.91
C ARG A 66 -0.93 -20.12 -5.16
N ILE A 67 -0.82 -20.04 -3.85
CA ILE A 67 -1.74 -19.26 -3.02
C ILE A 67 -1.30 -17.81 -3.11
N HIS A 68 -2.19 -16.96 -3.62
CA HIS A 68 -1.93 -15.55 -3.85
C HIS A 68 -2.25 -14.70 -2.62
N ALA A 69 -3.21 -15.14 -1.81
CA ALA A 69 -3.50 -14.52 -0.52
C ALA A 69 -4.00 -15.53 0.52
N VAL A 70 -3.72 -15.25 1.79
CA VAL A 70 -4.21 -15.99 2.95
C VAL A 70 -4.98 -15.01 3.83
N LEU A 71 -6.25 -15.28 4.09
CA LEU A 71 -7.09 -14.47 4.97
C LEU A 71 -7.41 -15.26 6.24
N PRO A 72 -6.64 -15.10 7.34
CA PRO A 72 -7.03 -15.63 8.64
C PRO A 72 -8.33 -14.98 9.09
N ALA A 73 -9.42 -15.75 9.07
CA ALA A 73 -10.74 -15.20 9.29
C ALA A 73 -11.12 -15.11 10.78
N ALA A 74 -10.36 -15.72 11.69
CA ALA A 74 -10.64 -15.64 13.12
C ALA A 74 -10.63 -14.17 13.62
N GLY A 75 -11.79 -13.70 14.11
CA GLY A 75 -11.99 -12.30 14.54
C GLY A 75 -11.96 -11.27 13.41
N ALA A 76 -11.85 -11.70 12.15
CA ALA A 76 -11.85 -10.79 11.02
C ALA A 76 -13.27 -10.23 10.79
N THR A 77 -13.32 -8.95 10.47
CA THR A 77 -14.53 -8.30 9.96
C THR A 77 -14.44 -8.15 8.45
N LEU A 78 -15.54 -7.77 7.80
CA LEU A 78 -15.54 -7.49 6.36
C LEU A 78 -14.45 -6.47 5.97
N ARG A 79 -14.25 -5.46 6.83
CA ARG A 79 -13.28 -4.40 6.61
C ARG A 79 -11.84 -4.89 6.72
N THR A 80 -11.50 -5.65 7.77
CA THR A 80 -10.13 -6.19 7.92
C THR A 80 -9.80 -7.18 6.82
N ALA A 81 -10.80 -7.94 6.34
CA ALA A 81 -10.63 -8.84 5.20
C ALA A 81 -10.31 -8.10 3.91
N VAL A 82 -11.01 -7.00 3.61
CA VAL A 82 -10.71 -6.15 2.45
C VAL A 82 -9.28 -5.60 2.53
N TRP A 83 -8.89 -5.08 3.69
CA TRP A 83 -7.55 -4.49 3.86
C TRP A 83 -6.44 -5.54 3.73
N SER A 84 -6.59 -6.71 4.37
CA SER A 84 -5.57 -7.77 4.31
C SER A 84 -5.45 -8.37 2.91
N LEU A 85 -6.58 -8.63 2.22
CA LEU A 85 -6.54 -9.08 0.83
C LEU A 85 -5.98 -8.02 -0.11
N GLY A 86 -6.35 -6.75 0.07
CA GLY A 86 -5.78 -5.64 -0.69
C GLY A 86 -4.26 -5.61 -0.55
N HIS A 87 -3.75 -5.60 0.68
CA HIS A 87 -2.31 -5.59 0.94
C HIS A 87 -1.57 -6.77 0.29
N GLN A 88 -2.07 -8.01 0.48
CA GLN A 88 -1.42 -9.21 -0.05
C GLN A 88 -1.49 -9.32 -1.58
N LEU A 89 -2.43 -8.62 -2.22
CA LEU A 89 -2.59 -8.59 -3.68
C LEU A 89 -2.01 -7.32 -4.30
N ASP A 90 -1.22 -6.53 -3.55
CA ASP A 90 -0.62 -5.26 -3.99
C ASP A 90 -1.66 -4.22 -4.46
N LEU A 91 -2.79 -4.13 -3.74
CA LEU A 91 -3.91 -3.21 -4.00
C LEU A 91 -4.23 -2.34 -2.78
N VAL A 92 -4.68 -1.11 -3.03
CA VAL A 92 -5.31 -0.28 -2.00
C VAL A 92 -6.83 -0.36 -2.14
N ALA A 93 -7.50 -0.87 -1.11
CA ALA A 93 -8.96 -0.91 -1.08
C ALA A 93 -9.49 -0.62 0.32
N HIS A 94 -10.53 0.20 0.40
CA HIS A 94 -11.24 0.50 1.66
C HIS A 94 -12.59 -0.19 1.77
N ALA A 95 -13.10 -0.77 0.67
CA ALA A 95 -14.39 -1.44 0.60
C ALA A 95 -14.35 -2.63 -0.39
N PRO A 96 -15.30 -3.58 -0.28
CA PRO A 96 -15.33 -4.76 -1.15
C PRO A 96 -15.44 -4.44 -2.64
N GLY A 97 -16.27 -3.46 -3.02
CA GLY A 97 -16.49 -3.08 -4.42
C GLY A 97 -15.20 -2.74 -5.17
N PRO A 98 -14.44 -1.71 -4.73
CA PRO A 98 -13.16 -1.35 -5.33
C PRO A 98 -12.14 -2.51 -5.38
N LEU A 99 -12.10 -3.36 -4.34
CA LEU A 99 -11.23 -4.54 -4.33
C LEU A 99 -11.62 -5.54 -5.42
N ILE A 100 -12.91 -5.85 -5.56
CA ILE A 100 -13.44 -6.76 -6.56
C ILE A 100 -13.20 -6.21 -7.97
N GLU A 101 -13.43 -4.91 -8.18
CA GLU A 101 -13.18 -4.22 -9.45
C GLU A 101 -11.71 -4.28 -9.85
N ALA A 102 -10.80 -4.03 -8.90
CA ALA A 102 -9.36 -4.10 -9.14
C ALA A 102 -8.90 -5.52 -9.51
N ILE A 103 -9.37 -6.55 -8.79
CA ILE A 103 -9.06 -7.95 -9.10
C ILE A 103 -9.64 -8.36 -10.46
N ALA A 104 -10.84 -7.88 -10.79
CA ALA A 104 -11.46 -8.13 -12.09
C ALA A 104 -10.67 -7.49 -13.25
N ALA A 105 -10.09 -6.31 -13.05
CA ALA A 105 -9.29 -5.63 -14.07
C ALA A 105 -7.95 -6.35 -14.35
N ASP A 106 -7.33 -6.95 -13.34
CA ASP A 106 -6.05 -7.65 -13.45
C ASP A 106 -6.16 -8.96 -14.26
N ASN A 107 -7.31 -9.64 -14.21
CA ASN A 107 -7.61 -10.90 -14.93
C ASN A 107 -6.65 -12.08 -14.65
N ARG A 108 -5.60 -11.91 -13.84
CA ARG A 108 -4.71 -12.99 -13.40
C ARG A 108 -5.48 -14.00 -12.53
N PRO A 109 -5.17 -15.31 -12.62
CA PRO A 109 -5.73 -16.29 -11.73
C PRO A 109 -5.38 -15.98 -10.27
N THR A 110 -6.38 -15.97 -9.39
CA THR A 110 -6.21 -15.61 -7.97
C THR A 110 -6.76 -16.71 -7.08
N LEU A 111 -5.88 -17.31 -6.28
CA LEU A 111 -6.24 -18.33 -5.30
C LEU A 111 -6.11 -17.76 -3.89
N ILE A 112 -7.20 -17.80 -3.13
CA ILE A 112 -7.24 -17.30 -1.75
C ILE A 112 -7.54 -18.44 -0.78
N CYS A 113 -6.74 -18.54 0.29
CA CYS A 113 -6.94 -19.48 1.38
C CYS A 113 -7.56 -18.77 2.60
N VAL A 114 -8.71 -19.22 3.07
CA VAL A 114 -9.45 -18.60 4.17
C VAL A 114 -9.61 -19.59 5.33
N PRO A 115 -8.59 -19.77 6.20
CA PRO A 115 -8.72 -20.59 7.39
C PRO A 115 -9.65 -19.95 8.43
N GLU A 116 -10.23 -20.79 9.28
CA GLU A 116 -11.05 -20.38 10.42
C GLU A 116 -12.25 -19.47 10.08
N LEU A 117 -12.90 -19.65 8.92
CA LEU A 117 -14.00 -18.76 8.47
C LEU A 117 -15.18 -18.72 9.44
N ASP A 118 -15.51 -19.84 10.09
CA ASP A 118 -16.56 -19.88 11.11
C ASP A 118 -16.25 -19.06 12.37
N ARG A 119 -15.00 -18.61 12.54
CA ARG A 119 -14.54 -17.78 13.67
C ARG A 119 -14.45 -16.30 13.34
N ALA A 120 -14.88 -15.87 12.14
CA ALA A 120 -15.06 -14.46 11.82
C ALA A 120 -16.09 -13.80 12.74
N ASP A 121 -16.03 -12.47 12.82
CA ASP A 121 -16.98 -11.67 13.61
C ASP A 121 -18.42 -11.86 13.09
N ASP A 122 -18.59 -11.79 11.77
CA ASP A 122 -19.82 -12.17 11.05
C ASP A 122 -19.45 -13.09 9.85
N PRO A 123 -19.45 -14.42 10.03
CA PRO A 123 -19.07 -15.36 8.99
C PRO A 123 -19.97 -15.29 7.74
N ALA A 124 -21.28 -15.07 7.91
CA ALA A 124 -22.21 -14.97 6.79
C ALA A 124 -22.07 -13.63 6.05
N GLY A 125 -21.92 -12.53 6.79
CA GLY A 125 -21.65 -11.21 6.23
C GLY A 125 -20.32 -11.14 5.47
N LEU A 126 -19.27 -11.79 5.96
CA LEU A 126 -17.98 -11.87 5.27
C LEU A 126 -18.09 -12.66 3.95
N VAL A 127 -18.86 -13.74 3.93
CA VAL A 127 -19.10 -14.51 2.70
C VAL A 127 -19.92 -13.71 1.71
N THR A 128 -21.09 -13.19 2.12
CA THR A 128 -22.01 -12.47 1.22
C THR A 128 -21.44 -11.15 0.72
N GLY A 129 -20.69 -10.42 1.56
CA GLY A 129 -20.13 -9.11 1.25
C GLY A 129 -18.83 -9.14 0.45
N LEU A 130 -18.07 -10.26 0.48
CA LEU A 130 -16.74 -10.31 -0.14
C LEU A 130 -16.42 -11.64 -0.83
N LEU A 131 -16.43 -12.77 -0.12
CA LEU A 131 -15.90 -14.04 -0.65
C LEU A 131 -16.77 -14.61 -1.79
N ASP A 132 -18.09 -14.55 -1.65
CA ASP A 132 -19.03 -15.01 -2.68
C ASP A 132 -19.03 -14.09 -3.93
N PRO A 133 -19.02 -12.75 -3.80
CA PRO A 133 -18.72 -11.85 -4.92
C PRO A 133 -17.39 -12.13 -5.63
N LEU A 134 -16.30 -12.35 -4.89
CA LEU A 134 -15.01 -12.71 -5.48
C LEU A 134 -15.10 -14.02 -6.28
N LEU A 135 -15.81 -15.04 -5.77
CA LEU A 135 -16.08 -16.27 -6.50
C LEU A 135 -16.94 -16.06 -7.76
N ARG A 136 -17.59 -14.92 -7.99
CA ARG A 136 -18.25 -14.65 -9.28
C ARG A 136 -17.25 -14.30 -10.38
N LEU A 137 -16.04 -13.86 -10.03
CA LEU A 137 -14.97 -13.58 -10.98
C LEU A 137 -14.36 -14.89 -11.50
N PRO A 138 -14.30 -15.14 -12.83
CA PRO A 138 -13.91 -16.43 -13.38
C PRO A 138 -12.51 -16.89 -12.99
N GLY A 139 -11.57 -15.95 -12.80
CA GLY A 139 -10.18 -16.20 -12.40
C GLY A 139 -9.97 -16.48 -10.91
N VAL A 140 -11.00 -16.35 -10.06
CA VAL A 140 -10.85 -16.50 -8.60
C VAL A 140 -11.25 -17.90 -8.13
N ARG A 141 -10.40 -18.51 -7.30
CA ARG A 141 -10.64 -19.76 -6.59
C ARG A 141 -10.44 -19.56 -5.09
N LEU A 142 -11.26 -20.23 -4.28
CA LEU A 142 -11.17 -20.19 -2.81
C LEU A 142 -10.99 -21.59 -2.23
N VAL A 143 -10.10 -21.69 -1.25
CA VAL A 143 -10.07 -22.80 -0.29
C VAL A 143 -10.42 -22.26 1.09
N VAL A 144 -11.48 -22.78 1.72
CA VAL A 144 -12.02 -22.23 2.97
C VAL A 144 -12.16 -23.30 4.04
N GLU A 145 -11.89 -22.96 5.29
CA GLU A 145 -12.30 -23.77 6.44
C GLU A 145 -13.69 -23.32 6.90
N ALA A 146 -14.72 -24.12 6.60
CA ALA A 146 -16.08 -23.85 7.04
C ALA A 146 -16.83 -25.15 7.36
N ALA A 147 -17.53 -25.18 8.48
CA ALA A 147 -18.26 -26.33 8.97
C ALA A 147 -19.47 -26.64 8.07
N THR A 148 -19.73 -27.93 7.87
CA THR A 148 -20.92 -28.38 7.15
C THR A 148 -22.18 -27.94 7.90
N GLY A 149 -23.07 -27.21 7.23
CA GLY A 149 -24.29 -26.65 7.83
C GLY A 149 -24.09 -25.35 8.64
N GLY A 150 -22.87 -24.80 8.69
CA GLY A 150 -22.59 -23.53 9.35
C GLY A 150 -23.07 -22.31 8.55
N ALA A 151 -23.17 -21.15 9.21
CA ALA A 151 -23.63 -19.90 8.60
C ALA A 151 -22.78 -19.50 7.38
N ALA A 152 -21.46 -19.62 7.45
CA ALA A 152 -20.55 -19.36 6.33
C ALA A 152 -20.80 -20.33 5.16
N ALA A 153 -20.98 -21.62 5.44
CA ALA A 153 -21.19 -22.63 4.42
C ALA A 153 -22.51 -22.42 3.65
N GLY A 154 -23.57 -21.99 4.33
CA GLY A 154 -24.87 -21.70 3.71
C GLY A 154 -24.93 -20.38 2.93
N ALA A 155 -23.99 -19.47 3.20
CA ALA A 155 -23.93 -18.15 2.55
C ALA A 155 -23.30 -18.19 1.14
N PHE A 156 -22.56 -19.24 0.79
CA PHE A 156 -21.99 -19.40 -0.55
C PHE A 156 -23.07 -19.80 -1.57
N THR A 157 -23.21 -19.00 -2.63
CA THR A 157 -24.19 -19.19 -3.71
C THR A 157 -23.57 -19.22 -5.11
N ALA A 158 -22.38 -18.64 -5.28
CA ALA A 158 -21.70 -18.51 -6.57
C ALA A 158 -21.24 -19.85 -7.17
N VAL A 159 -21.06 -20.89 -6.35
CA VAL A 159 -20.64 -22.24 -6.77
C VAL A 159 -21.67 -23.25 -6.24
N PRO A 160 -22.60 -23.76 -7.07
CA PRO A 160 -23.69 -24.64 -6.61
C PRO A 160 -23.23 -25.96 -6.01
N ALA A 161 -22.12 -26.52 -6.51
CA ALA A 161 -21.55 -27.78 -6.06
C ALA A 161 -20.07 -27.60 -5.72
N PRO A 162 -19.72 -27.08 -4.53
CA PRO A 162 -18.34 -26.94 -4.12
C PRO A 162 -17.69 -28.30 -3.87
N ALA A 163 -16.37 -28.38 -4.02
CA ALA A 163 -15.62 -29.53 -3.53
C ALA A 163 -15.62 -29.51 -2.00
N VAL A 164 -15.94 -30.62 -1.34
CA VAL A 164 -15.99 -30.71 0.12
C VAL A 164 -15.04 -31.78 0.63
N LEU A 165 -14.12 -31.39 1.50
CA LEU A 165 -13.19 -32.26 2.19
C LEU A 165 -13.63 -32.41 3.66
N GLU A 166 -14.49 -33.38 3.93
CA GLU A 166 -15.06 -33.62 5.26
C GLU A 166 -14.09 -34.43 6.13
N LEU A 167 -13.22 -33.76 6.88
CA LEU A 167 -12.12 -34.37 7.62
C LEU A 167 -12.57 -35.28 8.78
N GLY A 168 -13.85 -35.24 9.17
CA GLY A 168 -14.43 -36.22 10.08
C GLY A 168 -14.56 -37.62 9.47
N ASP A 169 -14.53 -37.75 8.14
CA ASP A 169 -14.61 -39.04 7.46
C ASP A 169 -13.31 -39.86 7.65
N PRO A 170 -13.41 -41.10 8.14
CA PRO A 170 -12.29 -42.03 8.25
C PRO A 170 -11.44 -42.19 6.98
N HIS A 171 -12.00 -42.07 5.76
CA HIS A 171 -11.19 -42.27 4.54
C HIS A 171 -10.09 -41.24 4.35
N TRP A 172 -10.17 -40.08 5.02
CA TRP A 172 -9.14 -39.05 4.96
C TRP A 172 -7.98 -39.29 5.93
N THR A 173 -8.08 -40.30 6.80
CA THR A 173 -7.15 -40.55 7.90
C THR A 173 -6.70 -42.00 7.92
N ASP A 174 -5.43 -42.23 7.57
CA ASP A 174 -4.79 -43.54 7.72
C ASP A 174 -4.74 -43.93 9.21
N ARG A 175 -5.45 -45.02 9.54
CA ARG A 175 -5.65 -45.47 10.92
C ARG A 175 -4.36 -45.93 11.59
N GLU A 176 -3.50 -46.64 10.89
CA GLU A 176 -2.23 -47.13 11.45
C GLU A 176 -1.27 -45.98 11.71
N ARG A 177 -1.13 -45.06 10.75
CA ARG A 177 -0.30 -43.87 10.90
C ARG A 177 -0.83 -42.94 11.99
N PHE A 178 -2.15 -42.83 12.14
CA PHE A 178 -2.76 -42.06 13.23
C PHE A 178 -2.39 -42.66 14.59
N ALA A 179 -2.54 -43.98 14.76
CA ALA A 179 -2.20 -44.65 16.01
C ALA A 179 -0.71 -44.49 16.38
N GLN A 180 0.20 -44.64 15.41
CA GLN A 180 1.64 -44.39 15.61
C GLN A 180 1.92 -42.94 16.01
N TRP A 181 1.27 -41.99 15.34
CA TRP A 181 1.41 -40.56 15.64
C TRP A 181 0.86 -40.19 17.02
N ALA A 182 -0.27 -40.77 17.43
CA ALA A 182 -0.88 -40.55 18.74
C ALA A 182 0.00 -41.13 19.86
N ALA A 183 0.50 -42.35 19.68
CA ALA A 183 1.44 -42.98 20.61
C ALA A 183 2.72 -42.16 20.77
N ALA A 184 3.27 -41.64 19.67
CA ALA A 184 4.46 -40.76 19.72
C ALA A 184 4.22 -39.43 20.45
N ARG A 185 2.97 -39.02 20.64
CA ARG A 185 2.56 -37.83 21.42
C ARG A 185 2.04 -38.16 22.81
N GLY A 186 2.04 -39.43 23.21
CA GLY A 186 1.50 -39.87 24.50
C GLY A 186 -0.01 -39.74 24.64
N GLY A 187 -0.76 -39.65 23.53
CA GLY A 187 -2.22 -39.52 23.55
C GLY A 187 -2.94 -40.80 23.13
N ASP A 188 -4.26 -40.81 23.30
CA ASP A 188 -5.12 -41.97 23.03
C ASP A 188 -5.41 -42.17 21.53
N ALA A 189 -5.07 -43.35 21.00
CA ALA A 189 -5.40 -43.74 19.63
C ALA A 189 -6.91 -43.89 19.39
N GLY A 190 -7.71 -44.06 20.46
CA GLY A 190 -9.17 -44.06 20.45
C GLY A 190 -9.80 -42.74 19.98
N ALA A 191 -9.04 -41.64 19.98
CA ALA A 191 -9.46 -40.35 19.44
C ALA A 191 -9.66 -40.35 17.90
N TYR A 192 -9.33 -41.43 17.21
CA TYR A 192 -9.49 -41.56 15.76
C TYR A 192 -10.92 -41.19 15.29
N PRO A 193 -11.10 -40.44 14.19
CA PRO A 193 -10.07 -39.88 13.30
C PRO A 193 -9.60 -38.46 13.67
N LEU A 194 -9.87 -37.99 14.90
CA LEU A 194 -9.69 -36.60 15.32
C LEU A 194 -8.33 -36.36 15.99
N PRO A 195 -7.43 -35.55 15.40
CA PRO A 195 -6.15 -35.23 16.03
C PRO A 195 -6.25 -34.33 17.28
N GLY A 196 -7.30 -33.50 17.36
CA GLY A 196 -7.48 -32.50 18.42
C GLY A 196 -7.44 -33.07 19.84
N PRO A 197 -8.24 -34.10 20.18
CA PRO A 197 -8.19 -34.74 21.49
C PRO A 197 -6.81 -35.29 21.89
N VAL A 198 -5.98 -35.68 20.93
CA VAL A 198 -4.59 -36.14 21.17
C VAL A 198 -3.66 -34.96 21.49
N LEU A 199 -3.91 -33.78 20.92
CA LEU A 199 -3.11 -32.57 21.12
C LEU A 199 -3.54 -31.75 22.33
N GLY A 200 -4.75 -31.97 22.84
CA GLY A 200 -5.33 -31.21 23.94
C GLY A 200 -5.91 -29.86 23.51
N THR A 201 -6.43 -29.10 24.48
CA THR A 201 -6.91 -27.74 24.27
C THR A 201 -5.74 -26.76 24.14
N PRO A 202 -5.81 -25.77 23.23
CA PRO A 202 -4.84 -24.69 23.17
C PRO A 202 -4.70 -23.97 24.52
N ALA A 203 -3.55 -23.38 24.78
CA ALA A 203 -3.33 -22.53 25.95
C ALA A 203 -4.36 -21.39 25.97
N ALA A 204 -4.86 -21.06 27.17
CA ALA A 204 -5.72 -19.90 27.35
C ALA A 204 -4.97 -18.61 26.97
N PRO A 205 -5.65 -17.61 26.42
CA PRO A 205 -5.03 -16.33 26.12
C PRO A 205 -4.47 -15.69 27.40
N PRO A 206 -3.41 -14.87 27.29
CA PRO A 206 -2.81 -14.19 28.43
C PRO A 206 -3.82 -13.28 29.13
N VAL A 207 -3.87 -13.35 30.46
CA VAL A 207 -4.75 -12.52 31.30
C VAL A 207 -3.96 -11.30 31.77
N VAL A 208 -4.47 -10.11 31.47
CA VAL A 208 -3.92 -8.85 31.99
C VAL A 208 -4.52 -8.59 33.38
N PRO A 209 -3.69 -8.43 34.44
CA PRO A 209 -4.18 -8.13 35.78
C PRO A 209 -4.93 -6.79 35.83
N ALA A 210 -5.95 -6.70 36.69
CA ALA A 210 -6.67 -5.46 36.92
C ALA A 210 -5.72 -4.37 37.45
N GLY A 211 -5.73 -3.18 36.84
CA GLY A 211 -4.87 -2.05 37.21
C GLY A 211 -3.46 -2.07 36.62
N ALA A 212 -3.11 -3.06 35.78
CA ALA A 212 -1.84 -3.07 35.06
C ALA A 212 -1.76 -1.90 34.05
N ASP A 213 -0.54 -1.40 33.82
CA ASP A 213 -0.28 -0.44 32.75
C ASP A 213 -0.46 -1.13 31.39
N LEU A 214 -1.51 -0.73 30.68
CA LEU A 214 -1.87 -1.31 29.39
C LEU A 214 -0.79 -1.04 28.33
N ARG A 215 -0.06 0.07 28.39
CA ARG A 215 0.97 0.40 27.39
C ARG A 215 2.16 -0.56 27.43
N SER A 216 2.37 -1.26 28.54
CA SER A 216 3.45 -2.24 28.73
C SER A 216 2.97 -3.69 28.75
N ALA A 217 1.67 -3.96 28.57
CA ALA A 217 1.09 -5.30 28.62
C ALA A 217 1.52 -6.24 27.47
N GLY A 218 2.17 -5.71 26.43
CA GLY A 218 2.60 -6.45 25.24
C GLY A 218 1.48 -6.64 24.21
N GLU A 219 1.86 -6.83 22.94
CA GLU A 219 0.92 -6.83 21.81
C GLU A 219 -0.13 -7.94 21.91
N GLU A 220 0.26 -9.16 22.29
CA GLU A 220 -0.66 -10.31 22.37
C GLU A 220 -1.74 -10.11 23.43
N ALA A 221 -1.35 -9.65 24.63
CA ALA A 221 -2.29 -9.43 25.72
C ALA A 221 -3.23 -8.24 25.43
N LEU A 222 -2.70 -7.15 24.85
CA LEU A 222 -3.52 -6.05 24.36
C LEU A 222 -4.50 -6.50 23.28
N SER A 223 -4.05 -7.32 22.33
CA SER A 223 -4.90 -7.86 21.27
C SER A 223 -6.03 -8.74 21.84
N ALA A 224 -5.76 -9.50 22.90
CA ALA A 224 -6.78 -10.28 23.60
C ALA A 224 -7.81 -9.39 24.30
N LEU A 225 -7.38 -8.29 24.94
CA LEU A 225 -8.29 -7.29 25.52
C LEU A 225 -9.18 -6.64 24.47
N TRP A 226 -8.61 -6.22 23.33
CA TRP A 226 -9.39 -5.68 22.21
C TRP A 226 -10.38 -6.69 21.64
N THR A 227 -10.00 -7.97 21.56
CA THR A 227 -10.90 -9.04 21.12
C THR A 227 -12.09 -9.20 22.09
N ALA A 228 -11.82 -9.19 23.41
CA ALA A 228 -12.88 -9.25 24.42
C ALA A 228 -13.79 -8.02 24.37
N ALA A 229 -13.23 -6.83 24.16
CA ALA A 229 -13.95 -5.58 23.98
C ALA A 229 -14.88 -5.60 22.76
N ALA A 230 -14.40 -6.12 21.61
CA ALA A 230 -15.21 -6.28 20.40
C ALA A 230 -16.43 -7.17 20.65
N ALA A 231 -16.21 -8.32 21.32
CA ALA A 231 -17.28 -9.26 21.66
C ALA A 231 -18.29 -8.70 22.68
N GLY A 232 -17.82 -7.89 23.65
CA GLY A 232 -18.66 -7.26 24.67
C GLY A 232 -19.44 -6.04 24.18
N GLY A 233 -19.05 -5.46 23.03
CA GLY A 233 -19.71 -4.30 22.43
C GLY A 233 -19.42 -2.96 23.11
N ASP A 234 -18.65 -2.95 24.20
CA ASP A 234 -18.15 -1.76 24.88
C ASP A 234 -16.63 -1.84 25.03
N PRO A 235 -15.86 -1.15 24.16
CA PRO A 235 -14.41 -1.16 24.25
C PRO A 235 -13.87 -0.31 25.40
N GLY A 236 -14.73 0.38 26.16
CA GLY A 236 -14.41 1.02 27.42
C GLY A 236 -13.17 1.93 27.34
N PRO A 237 -12.24 1.84 28.31
CA PRO A 237 -11.09 2.75 28.39
C PRO A 237 -10.06 2.53 27.27
N LEU A 238 -10.09 1.41 26.55
CA LEU A 238 -9.11 1.12 25.49
C LEU A 238 -9.15 2.18 24.39
N THR A 239 -10.34 2.69 24.09
CA THR A 239 -10.53 3.67 23.01
C THR A 239 -10.09 5.09 23.36
N ALA A 240 -9.87 5.37 24.64
CA ALA A 240 -9.47 6.69 25.12
C ALA A 240 -7.96 6.97 24.94
N ASP A 241 -7.14 5.93 24.79
CA ASP A 241 -5.69 6.05 24.62
C ASP A 241 -5.28 5.69 23.18
N PRO A 242 -4.89 6.69 22.35
CA PRO A 242 -4.46 6.47 20.98
C PRO A 242 -3.30 5.47 20.84
N LEU A 243 -2.40 5.37 21.84
CA LEU A 243 -1.27 4.43 21.74
C LEU A 243 -1.73 2.97 21.76
N LEU A 244 -2.85 2.65 22.41
CA LEU A 244 -3.36 1.27 22.46
C LEU A 244 -3.86 0.77 21.10
N TYR A 245 -4.20 1.68 20.17
CA TYR A 245 -4.50 1.34 18.77
C TYR A 245 -3.25 0.88 18.03
N ALA A 246 -2.12 1.54 18.29
CA ALA A 246 -0.85 1.23 17.64
C ALA A 246 -0.16 0.01 18.27
N LEU A 247 -0.31 -0.23 19.58
CA LEU A 247 0.40 -1.29 20.31
C LEU A 247 -0.24 -2.69 20.20
N ALA A 248 -1.50 -2.77 19.74
CA ALA A 248 -2.19 -4.04 19.53
C ALA A 248 -2.20 -4.43 18.05
N ARG A 249 -2.59 -5.68 17.76
CA ARG A 249 -2.81 -6.13 16.39
C ARG A 249 -4.00 -5.40 15.76
N PRO A 250 -3.92 -5.01 14.49
CA PRO A 250 -4.97 -4.20 13.85
C PRO A 250 -6.34 -4.89 13.75
N VAL A 251 -6.39 -6.22 13.60
CA VAL A 251 -7.65 -6.96 13.42
C VAL A 251 -8.57 -6.81 14.64
N PRO A 252 -8.16 -7.15 15.88
CA PRO A 252 -8.97 -6.91 17.08
C PRO A 252 -9.34 -5.44 17.31
N VAL A 253 -8.41 -4.52 17.07
CA VAL A 253 -8.68 -3.07 17.22
C VAL A 253 -9.79 -2.65 16.27
N THR A 254 -9.72 -3.08 15.01
CA THR A 254 -10.70 -2.73 13.98
C THR A 254 -12.09 -3.24 14.33
N ALA A 255 -12.20 -4.50 14.77
CA ALA A 255 -13.47 -5.08 15.19
C ALA A 255 -14.12 -4.28 16.33
N ALA A 256 -13.32 -3.87 17.32
CA ALA A 256 -13.80 -3.12 18.47
C ALA A 256 -14.20 -1.66 18.15
N VAL A 257 -13.57 -1.04 17.14
CA VAL A 257 -13.78 0.38 16.80
C VAL A 257 -14.57 0.58 15.51
N GLU A 258 -15.08 -0.48 14.91
CA GLU A 258 -15.73 -0.49 13.59
C GLU A 258 -16.84 0.57 13.45
N ARG A 259 -17.60 0.77 14.54
CA ARG A 259 -18.77 1.67 14.61
C ARG A 259 -18.43 3.09 15.08
N ARG A 260 -17.16 3.39 15.39
CA ARG A 260 -16.76 4.72 15.86
C ARG A 260 -16.69 5.73 14.72
N ASP A 261 -17.26 6.90 14.96
CA ASP A 261 -17.23 8.04 14.03
C ASP A 261 -16.64 9.31 14.65
N ASP A 262 -15.81 9.18 15.67
CA ASP A 262 -14.97 10.27 16.14
C ASP A 262 -13.72 10.44 15.25
N ALA A 263 -12.92 11.48 15.50
CA ALA A 263 -11.73 11.76 14.70
C ALA A 263 -10.76 10.56 14.64
N LEU A 264 -10.57 9.86 15.76
CA LEU A 264 -9.71 8.68 15.85
C LEU A 264 -10.28 7.48 15.08
N GLY A 265 -11.59 7.22 15.18
CA GLY A 265 -12.26 6.17 14.40
C GLY A 265 -12.23 6.42 12.89
N ARG A 266 -12.41 7.67 12.45
CA ARG A 266 -12.24 8.06 11.03
C ARG A 266 -10.79 7.89 10.57
N ALA A 267 -9.84 8.38 11.35
CA ALA A 267 -8.40 8.25 11.05
C ALA A 267 -7.97 6.78 10.96
N TRP A 268 -8.47 5.92 11.86
CA TRP A 268 -8.22 4.48 11.83
C TRP A 268 -8.78 3.83 10.56
N ARG A 269 -10.02 4.15 10.17
CA ARG A 269 -10.63 3.64 8.92
C ARG A 269 -9.84 4.04 7.67
N ALA A 270 -9.31 5.27 7.63
CA ALA A 270 -8.48 5.75 6.53
C ALA A 270 -7.06 5.15 6.55
N ALA A 271 -6.51 4.89 7.73
CA ALA A 271 -5.19 4.28 7.91
C ALA A 271 -5.19 2.76 7.68
N GLY A 272 -6.36 2.11 7.77
CA GLY A 272 -6.55 0.65 7.74
C GLY A 272 -5.67 -0.11 6.76
N PRO A 273 -5.71 0.19 5.44
CA PRO A 273 -4.89 -0.51 4.44
C PRO A 273 -3.38 -0.41 4.66
N ALA A 274 -2.89 0.62 5.36
CA ALA A 274 -1.48 0.77 5.69
C ALA A 274 -1.10 0.10 7.01
N VAL A 275 -2.01 -0.01 7.97
CA VAL A 275 -1.69 -0.57 9.30
C VAL A 275 -1.96 -2.06 9.42
N ILE A 276 -2.83 -2.63 8.58
CA ILE A 276 -3.38 -4.00 8.75
C ILE A 276 -2.32 -5.10 8.84
N GLU A 277 -1.26 -4.99 8.05
CA GLU A 277 -0.13 -5.95 7.99
C GLU A 277 1.19 -5.29 8.44
N GLU A 278 1.14 -4.10 9.05
CA GLU A 278 2.32 -3.39 9.52
C GLU A 278 2.76 -3.95 10.88
N PRO A 279 3.93 -4.62 10.98
CA PRO A 279 4.38 -5.22 12.23
C PRO A 279 4.89 -4.21 13.26
N ASP A 280 5.43 -3.05 12.85
CA ASP A 280 6.03 -2.09 13.77
C ASP A 280 4.97 -1.15 14.38
N PRO A 281 4.73 -1.19 15.71
CA PRO A 281 3.82 -0.27 16.38
C PRO A 281 4.16 1.20 16.16
N ALA A 282 5.44 1.56 16.02
CA ALA A 282 5.87 2.93 15.79
C ALA A 282 5.46 3.40 14.39
N VAL A 283 5.56 2.54 13.38
CA VAL A 283 5.06 2.84 12.02
C VAL A 283 3.54 2.97 12.04
N ARG A 284 2.81 2.04 12.68
CA ARG A 284 1.34 2.15 12.85
C ARG A 284 0.94 3.49 13.47
N ALA A 285 1.68 3.94 14.49
CA ALA A 285 1.46 5.24 15.12
C ALA A 285 1.75 6.42 14.19
N ALA A 286 2.79 6.35 13.34
CA ALA A 286 3.08 7.40 12.36
C ALA A 286 2.00 7.52 11.28
N VAL A 287 1.46 6.39 10.80
CA VAL A 287 0.33 6.38 9.86
C VAL A 287 -0.88 7.06 10.51
N LEU A 288 -1.28 6.60 11.69
CA LEU A 288 -2.46 7.11 12.38
C LEU A 288 -2.29 8.59 12.76
N ARG A 289 -1.12 8.99 13.24
CA ARG A 289 -0.78 10.39 13.52
C ARG A 289 -0.95 11.26 12.29
N THR A 290 -0.48 10.79 11.13
CA THR A 290 -0.56 11.55 9.87
C THR A 290 -2.02 11.74 9.44
N ARG A 291 -2.87 10.74 9.62
CA ARG A 291 -4.32 10.83 9.38
C ARG A 291 -5.06 11.75 10.34
N LEU A 292 -4.50 12.05 11.50
CA LEU A 292 -5.06 12.98 12.48
C LEU A 292 -4.61 14.44 12.26
N LEU A 293 -3.63 14.69 11.39
CA LEU A 293 -3.19 16.06 11.08
C LEU A 293 -4.26 16.85 10.32
N GLY A 294 -4.34 18.15 10.59
CA GLY A 294 -5.30 19.06 9.94
C GLY A 294 -6.75 18.93 10.44
N ALA A 295 -7.01 18.07 11.41
CA ALA A 295 -8.31 17.89 12.05
C ALA A 295 -8.46 18.79 13.30
N ASP A 296 -9.50 18.51 14.11
CA ASP A 296 -9.86 19.29 15.30
C ASP A 296 -8.84 19.17 16.47
N THR A 297 -9.10 19.89 17.56
CA THR A 297 -8.22 19.93 18.74
C THR A 297 -8.09 18.57 19.43
N ALA A 298 -9.11 17.72 19.39
CA ALA A 298 -9.05 16.37 19.95
C ALA A 298 -8.14 15.47 19.11
N ALA A 299 -8.23 15.58 17.78
CA ALA A 299 -7.33 14.89 16.86
C ALA A 299 -5.87 15.33 17.05
N ALA A 300 -5.63 16.63 17.22
CA ALA A 300 -4.29 17.16 17.50
C ALA A 300 -3.71 16.62 18.81
N ALA A 301 -4.51 16.51 19.88
CA ALA A 301 -4.09 15.90 21.14
C ALA A 301 -3.74 14.41 20.96
N ALA A 302 -4.57 13.66 20.22
CA ALA A 302 -4.30 12.25 19.92
C ALA A 302 -3.02 12.07 19.09
N ALA A 303 -2.80 12.91 18.09
CA ALA A 303 -1.59 12.93 17.27
C ALA A 303 -0.33 13.21 18.11
N ALA A 304 -0.42 14.09 19.11
CA ALA A 304 0.69 14.37 20.03
C ALA A 304 1.01 13.18 20.94
N VAL A 305 0.00 12.40 21.36
CA VAL A 305 0.20 11.16 22.13
C VAL A 305 0.90 10.09 21.28
N LEU A 306 0.46 9.89 20.03
CA LEU A 306 1.09 8.94 19.10
C LEU A 306 2.54 9.30 18.76
N ALA A 307 2.88 10.60 18.74
CA ALA A 307 4.24 11.08 18.48
C ALA A 307 5.28 10.65 19.52
N GLN A 308 4.85 10.06 20.65
CA GLN A 308 5.74 9.48 21.67
C GLN A 308 6.45 8.22 21.18
N LEU A 309 5.91 7.52 20.17
CA LEU A 309 6.59 6.37 19.56
C LEU A 309 7.58 6.85 18.47
N PRO A 310 8.86 6.42 18.53
CA PRO A 310 9.89 6.89 17.62
C PRO A 310 9.81 6.17 16.27
N ALA A 311 8.91 6.63 15.40
CA ALA A 311 8.78 6.10 14.05
C ALA A 311 9.90 6.60 13.12
N PRO A 312 10.25 5.83 12.07
CA PRO A 312 11.24 6.25 11.10
C PRO A 312 10.83 7.54 10.38
N TRP A 313 9.54 7.77 10.11
CA TRP A 313 9.05 8.97 9.43
C TRP A 313 7.96 9.68 10.22
N SER A 314 7.63 10.91 9.81
CA SER A 314 6.50 11.63 10.39
C SER A 314 5.82 12.57 9.43
N GLY A 315 4.49 12.60 9.48
CA GLY A 315 3.68 13.66 8.88
C GLY A 315 3.95 15.02 9.52
N ARG A 316 4.00 16.05 8.67
CA ARG A 316 4.20 17.46 9.04
C ARG A 316 2.90 18.24 9.03
N TRP A 317 2.13 18.08 7.97
CA TRP A 317 0.79 18.62 7.81
C TRP A 317 0.01 17.73 6.86
N ALA A 318 -1.31 17.77 6.94
CA ALA A 318 -2.19 17.09 5.99
C ALA A 318 -3.50 17.85 5.83
N ARG A 319 -4.16 17.62 4.70
CA ARG A 319 -5.50 18.12 4.36
C ARG A 319 -6.32 16.93 3.85
N TRP A 320 -7.27 16.47 4.65
CA TRP A 320 -8.11 15.33 4.31
C TRP A 320 -9.51 15.77 3.91
N GLU A 321 -10.13 14.97 3.04
CA GLU A 321 -11.52 15.12 2.68
C GLU A 321 -12.41 15.12 3.94
N GLY A 322 -13.37 16.05 3.99
CA GLY A 322 -14.36 16.12 5.07
C GLY A 322 -13.85 16.62 6.42
N THR A 323 -12.53 16.76 6.63
CA THR A 323 -11.97 17.33 7.87
C THR A 323 -11.54 18.79 7.69
N ASP A 324 -11.01 19.12 6.53
CA ASP A 324 -10.43 20.43 6.24
C ASP A 324 -11.33 21.22 5.28
N ARG A 325 -11.68 22.46 5.66
CA ARG A 325 -12.50 23.35 4.83
C ARG A 325 -11.79 23.82 3.56
N ASP A 326 -10.46 23.84 3.59
CA ASP A 326 -9.61 24.24 2.47
C ASP A 326 -9.05 23.02 1.72
N TRP A 327 -9.68 21.85 1.85
CA TRP A 327 -9.31 20.65 1.11
C TRP A 327 -9.30 20.93 -0.40
N PRO A 328 -8.20 20.64 -1.12
CA PRO A 328 -8.07 20.96 -2.54
C PRO A 328 -8.94 20.12 -3.48
N GLY A 329 -9.67 19.13 -2.97
CA GLY A 329 -10.16 18.02 -3.78
C GLY A 329 -9.09 16.92 -3.95
N PRO A 330 -9.40 15.86 -4.70
CA PRO A 330 -8.43 14.82 -5.05
C PRO A 330 -7.20 15.43 -5.72
N ALA A 331 -6.01 15.14 -5.22
CA ALA A 331 -4.78 15.74 -5.73
C ALA A 331 -4.21 14.89 -6.88
N VAL A 332 -4.64 15.17 -8.11
CA VAL A 332 -4.31 14.38 -9.32
C VAL A 332 -2.86 14.58 -9.76
N ALA A 333 -2.34 15.81 -9.63
CA ALA A 333 -0.95 16.12 -9.94
C ALA A 333 -0.42 17.19 -8.97
N VAL A 334 0.83 16.99 -8.56
CA VAL A 334 1.52 17.79 -7.53
C VAL A 334 2.96 18.01 -8.00
N THR A 335 3.42 19.27 -8.02
CA THR A 335 4.83 19.58 -8.27
C THR A 335 5.35 20.63 -7.30
N ALA A 336 6.63 20.54 -6.95
CA ALA A 336 7.32 21.60 -6.24
C ALA A 336 7.40 22.84 -7.13
N GLY A 337 7.14 24.00 -6.54
CA GLY A 337 7.22 25.29 -7.21
C GLY A 337 8.67 25.76 -7.34
N VAL A 338 8.95 26.41 -8.46
CA VAL A 338 10.24 27.05 -8.76
C VAL A 338 10.00 28.46 -9.27
N GLY A 339 11.05 29.28 -9.32
CA GLY A 339 10.97 30.68 -9.73
C GLY A 339 9.95 31.47 -8.90
N PRO A 340 8.87 32.01 -9.49
CA PRO A 340 7.84 32.77 -8.76
C PRO A 340 7.05 31.94 -7.74
N TYR A 341 7.09 30.60 -7.84
CA TYR A 341 6.40 29.69 -6.92
C TYR A 341 7.35 29.06 -5.88
N LEU A 342 8.53 29.63 -5.67
CA LEU A 342 9.47 29.12 -4.67
C LEU A 342 8.80 28.99 -3.28
N SER A 343 9.09 27.89 -2.58
CA SER A 343 8.46 27.51 -1.30
C SER A 343 6.96 27.17 -1.39
N GLN A 344 6.40 27.07 -2.59
CA GLN A 344 5.04 26.60 -2.82
C GLN A 344 5.03 25.22 -3.46
N VAL A 345 3.93 24.51 -3.30
CA VAL A 345 3.58 23.32 -4.07
C VAL A 345 2.32 23.63 -4.88
N LEU A 346 2.33 23.27 -6.16
CA LEU A 346 1.18 23.41 -7.04
C LEU A 346 0.42 22.08 -7.05
N VAL A 347 -0.89 22.15 -6.92
CA VAL A 347 -1.78 20.99 -6.83
C VAL A 347 -2.92 21.16 -7.83
N ALA A 348 -3.04 20.22 -8.76
CA ALA A 348 -4.17 20.12 -9.67
C ALA A 348 -5.26 19.20 -9.11
N ASP A 349 -6.51 19.64 -9.22
CA ASP A 349 -7.68 18.80 -8.95
C ASP A 349 -8.22 18.15 -10.24
N PRO A 350 -9.21 17.23 -10.16
CA PRO A 350 -9.75 16.53 -11.33
C PRO A 350 -10.44 17.45 -12.35
N THR A 351 -10.77 18.69 -11.97
CA THR A 351 -11.39 19.67 -12.87
C THR A 351 -10.35 20.41 -13.72
N GLY A 352 -9.07 20.32 -13.34
CA GLY A 352 -7.97 21.07 -13.96
C GLY A 352 -7.66 22.40 -13.29
N ALA A 353 -8.30 22.71 -12.16
CA ALA A 353 -7.93 23.88 -11.38
C ALA A 353 -6.62 23.63 -10.64
N VAL A 354 -5.70 24.61 -10.69
CA VAL A 354 -4.38 24.51 -10.06
C VAL A 354 -4.30 25.47 -8.88
N ARG A 355 -4.25 24.94 -7.67
CA ARG A 355 -4.10 25.70 -6.41
C ARG A 355 -2.66 25.65 -5.93
N THR A 356 -2.22 26.67 -5.19
CA THR A 356 -0.87 26.70 -4.60
C THR A 356 -0.94 26.69 -3.09
N PHE A 357 0.00 25.96 -2.48
CA PHE A 357 0.09 25.79 -1.04
C PHE A 357 1.52 26.07 -0.58
N ASP A 358 1.67 26.68 0.59
CA ASP A 358 2.96 26.82 1.25
C ASP A 358 3.48 25.43 1.64
N VAL A 359 4.70 25.10 1.22
CA VAL A 359 5.25 23.75 1.39
C VAL A 359 5.46 23.40 2.87
N ALA A 360 5.80 24.39 3.70
CA ALA A 360 6.18 24.15 5.10
C ALA A 360 4.96 23.93 6.00
N THR A 361 3.86 24.62 5.72
CA THR A 361 2.67 24.67 6.57
C THR A 361 1.45 24.00 5.94
N GLY A 362 1.48 23.76 4.64
CA GLY A 362 0.34 23.28 3.86
C GLY A 362 -0.75 24.33 3.70
N ARG A 363 -0.55 25.61 4.08
CA ARG A 363 -1.57 26.66 3.94
C ARG A 363 -1.78 27.04 2.48
N ARG A 364 -3.05 27.17 2.05
CA ARG A 364 -3.35 27.67 0.70
C ARG A 364 -2.80 29.10 0.55
N VAL A 365 -2.01 29.33 -0.49
CA VAL A 365 -1.40 30.63 -0.81
C VAL A 365 -2.13 31.29 -1.97
N GLY A 366 -2.48 30.53 -3.01
CA GLY A 366 -3.06 31.09 -4.21
C GLY A 366 -3.58 30.04 -5.20
N ALA A 367 -3.59 30.42 -6.48
CA ALA A 367 -3.95 29.57 -7.60
C ALA A 367 -3.26 30.06 -8.88
N VAL A 368 -3.04 29.14 -9.82
CA VAL A 368 -2.62 29.47 -11.19
C VAL A 368 -3.89 29.66 -12.02
N VAL A 369 -3.96 30.76 -12.78
CA VAL A 369 -5.09 31.03 -13.66
C VAL A 369 -4.95 30.17 -14.91
N VAL A 370 -5.71 29.08 -14.97
CA VAL A 370 -5.76 28.18 -16.12
C VAL A 370 -6.92 28.58 -17.02
N PRO A 371 -6.67 29.02 -18.27
CA PRO A 371 -7.74 29.28 -19.22
C PRO A 371 -8.45 27.97 -19.58
N SER A 372 -9.77 27.92 -19.43
CA SER A 372 -10.59 26.75 -19.79
C SER A 372 -10.07 25.43 -19.20
N PRO A 373 -10.11 25.24 -17.87
CA PRO A 373 -9.53 24.09 -17.20
C PRO A 373 -10.14 22.78 -17.69
N ARG A 374 -9.28 21.76 -17.78
CA ARG A 374 -9.60 20.41 -18.26
C ARG A 374 -9.01 19.40 -17.29
N PRO A 375 -9.56 18.17 -17.21
CA PRO A 375 -8.95 17.10 -16.43
C PRO A 375 -7.46 16.96 -16.77
N LEU A 376 -6.59 17.07 -15.76
CA LEU A 376 -5.14 16.95 -15.90
C LEU A 376 -4.69 15.54 -15.49
N ARG A 377 -3.59 15.08 -16.07
CA ARG A 377 -2.85 13.89 -15.61
C ARG A 377 -1.44 14.20 -15.12
N GLY A 378 -0.92 15.39 -15.41
CA GLY A 378 0.40 15.82 -14.97
C GLY A 378 0.57 17.33 -15.08
N LEU A 379 1.49 17.87 -14.30
CA LEU A 379 1.94 19.25 -14.44
C LEU A 379 3.40 19.39 -14.01
N ALA A 380 4.10 20.36 -14.60
CA ALA A 380 5.48 20.67 -14.24
C ALA A 380 5.71 22.19 -14.28
N VAL A 381 6.66 22.67 -13.49
CA VAL A 381 7.04 24.10 -13.47
C VAL A 381 8.47 24.22 -13.97
N THR A 382 8.66 25.00 -15.03
CA THR A 382 9.98 25.31 -15.61
C THR A 382 10.74 26.32 -14.74
N ALA A 383 12.07 26.41 -14.90
CA ALA A 383 12.92 27.36 -14.17
C ALA A 383 12.42 28.82 -14.28
N GLY A 384 11.93 29.22 -15.46
CA GLY A 384 11.35 30.55 -15.72
C GLY A 384 9.99 30.80 -15.03
N GLY A 385 9.38 29.78 -14.43
CA GLY A 385 8.09 29.85 -13.75
C GLY A 385 6.88 29.51 -14.63
N SER A 386 7.08 29.17 -15.91
CA SER A 386 6.00 28.70 -16.78
C SER A 386 5.53 27.32 -16.33
N VAL A 387 4.21 27.17 -16.24
CA VAL A 387 3.55 25.92 -15.84
C VAL A 387 3.13 25.16 -17.10
N VAL A 388 3.63 23.94 -17.25
CA VAL A 388 3.22 23.01 -18.31
C VAL A 388 2.14 22.11 -17.75
N LEU A 389 0.97 22.13 -18.39
CA LEU A 389 -0.20 21.34 -18.02
C LEU A 389 -0.34 20.19 -19.01
N LEU A 390 -0.43 18.96 -18.53
CA LEU A 390 -0.70 17.80 -19.37
C LEU A 390 -2.12 17.32 -19.09
N ASP A 391 -3.00 17.44 -20.08
CA ASP A 391 -4.39 17.01 -19.94
C ASP A 391 -4.54 15.48 -20.01
N ALA A 392 -5.70 15.00 -19.55
CA ALA A 392 -6.03 13.58 -19.49
C ALA A 392 -6.10 12.90 -20.88
N TRP A 393 -5.96 13.64 -21.98
CA TRP A 393 -5.92 13.11 -23.35
C TRP A 393 -4.51 13.20 -23.97
N GLY A 394 -3.52 13.69 -23.22
CA GLY A 394 -2.13 13.77 -23.64
C GLY A 394 -1.74 15.05 -24.38
N ARG A 395 -2.55 16.11 -24.26
CA ARG A 395 -2.25 17.43 -24.82
C ARG A 395 -1.56 18.30 -23.76
N ALA A 396 -0.34 18.75 -24.08
CA ALA A 396 0.42 19.68 -23.24
C ALA A 396 0.09 21.17 -23.52
N GLU A 397 -0.32 21.95 -22.53
CA GLU A 397 -0.56 23.40 -22.65
C GLU A 397 0.36 24.20 -21.73
N LEU A 398 0.63 25.45 -22.10
CA LEU A 398 1.57 26.32 -21.39
C LEU A 398 0.83 27.49 -20.74
N VAL A 399 1.06 27.70 -19.45
CA VAL A 399 0.65 28.90 -18.72
C VAL A 399 1.91 29.67 -18.33
N VAL A 400 2.07 30.85 -18.91
CA VAL A 400 3.23 31.72 -18.67
C VAL A 400 2.92 32.68 -17.52
N PRO A 401 3.83 32.85 -16.53
CA PRO A 401 3.62 33.79 -15.43
C PRO A 401 3.65 35.24 -15.93
N ALA A 402 2.99 36.15 -15.20
CA ALA A 402 3.02 37.57 -15.51
C ALA A 402 4.45 38.16 -15.44
N GLU A 403 5.26 37.67 -14.50
CA GLU A 403 6.66 38.06 -14.30
C GLU A 403 7.56 36.83 -14.43
N PRO A 404 8.02 36.49 -15.66
CA PRO A 404 8.90 35.35 -15.87
C PRO A 404 10.28 35.58 -15.26
N ARG A 405 10.88 34.50 -14.77
CA ARG A 405 12.29 34.44 -14.35
C ARG A 405 13.18 34.06 -15.54
N PRO A 406 14.51 34.26 -15.46
CA PRO A 406 15.43 33.77 -16.49
C PRO A 406 15.24 32.27 -16.76
N GLY A 407 15.18 31.92 -18.05
CA GLY A 407 14.97 30.57 -18.55
C GLY A 407 14.41 30.61 -19.97
N LEU A 408 14.06 29.45 -20.52
CA LEU A 408 13.40 29.38 -21.83
C LEU A 408 12.12 30.24 -21.83
N ASP A 409 12.02 31.12 -22.81
CA ASP A 409 10.85 31.96 -22.99
C ASP A 409 9.63 31.14 -23.46
N GLY A 410 8.44 31.76 -23.43
CA GLY A 410 7.20 31.08 -23.80
C GLY A 410 7.19 30.56 -25.25
N TYR A 411 7.92 31.20 -26.16
CA TYR A 411 7.98 30.79 -27.57
C TYR A 411 8.87 29.55 -27.74
N GLY A 412 10.07 29.56 -27.15
CA GLY A 412 10.99 28.43 -27.15
C GLY A 412 10.38 27.20 -26.47
N LEU A 413 9.66 27.40 -25.35
CA LEU A 413 8.90 26.33 -24.72
C LEU A 413 7.82 25.77 -25.64
N MET A 414 7.01 26.62 -26.27
CA MET A 414 5.97 26.16 -27.20
C MET A 414 6.55 25.38 -28.38
N ALA A 415 7.65 25.86 -28.97
CA ALA A 415 8.33 25.18 -30.06
C ALA A 415 8.85 23.80 -29.64
N ALA A 416 9.39 23.67 -28.42
CA ALA A 416 9.80 22.37 -27.88
C ALA A 416 8.61 21.42 -27.66
N LEU A 417 7.49 21.92 -27.13
CA LEU A 417 6.26 21.14 -26.95
C LEU A 417 5.71 20.61 -28.28
N ASP A 418 5.66 21.47 -29.30
CA ASP A 418 5.17 21.10 -30.63
C ASP A 418 6.12 20.11 -31.31
N ALA A 419 7.43 20.25 -31.14
CA ALA A 419 8.41 19.29 -31.64
C ALA A 419 8.23 17.91 -30.99
N VAL A 420 8.05 17.84 -29.67
CA VAL A 420 7.81 16.57 -28.97
C VAL A 420 6.51 15.93 -29.44
N ARG A 421 5.43 16.71 -29.59
CA ARG A 421 4.15 16.22 -30.10
C ARG A 421 4.24 15.67 -31.52
N ALA A 422 5.01 16.32 -32.38
CA ALA A 422 5.22 15.86 -33.75
C ALA A 422 5.90 14.47 -33.79
N VAL A 423 6.80 14.20 -32.83
CA VAL A 423 7.48 12.90 -32.71
C VAL A 423 6.60 11.85 -32.02
N ALA A 424 5.85 12.25 -30.98
CA ALA A 424 5.00 11.33 -30.21
C ALA A 424 3.68 10.95 -30.93
N GLY A 425 3.16 11.78 -31.83
CA GLY A 425 1.83 11.69 -32.45
C GLY A 425 1.58 10.59 -33.50
N GLY A 426 2.26 9.45 -33.41
CA GLY A 426 1.94 8.25 -34.20
C GLY A 426 0.59 7.62 -33.79
N PRO A 427 0.06 6.61 -34.53
CA PRO A 427 -1.24 6.01 -34.23
C PRO A 427 -1.21 5.30 -32.86
N GLY A 428 -1.67 6.01 -31.82
CA GLY A 428 -1.69 5.59 -30.42
C GLY A 428 -0.97 6.51 -29.41
N GLY A 429 -0.22 7.52 -29.85
CA GLY A 429 0.69 8.29 -28.97
C GLY A 429 0.09 9.57 -28.38
N GLY A 430 -0.58 9.46 -27.23
CA GLY A 430 -0.80 10.59 -26.33
C GLY A 430 0.31 10.66 -25.29
N LEU A 431 0.79 11.86 -24.97
CA LEU A 431 1.74 12.05 -23.87
C LEU A 431 1.09 11.62 -22.55
N SER A 432 1.84 10.95 -21.68
CA SER A 432 1.31 10.34 -20.46
C SER A 432 1.91 10.93 -19.19
N ALA A 433 3.13 11.47 -19.23
CA ALA A 433 3.79 12.12 -18.11
C ALA A 433 4.60 13.33 -18.58
N VAL A 434 4.88 14.27 -17.67
CA VAL A 434 5.67 15.48 -17.93
C VAL A 434 6.58 15.81 -16.76
N ALA A 435 7.79 16.28 -17.03
CA ALA A 435 8.71 16.78 -16.02
C ALA A 435 9.52 17.97 -16.55
N ALA A 436 9.83 18.92 -15.68
CA ALA A 436 10.77 20.00 -15.96
C ALA A 436 11.88 19.97 -14.92
N ILE A 437 13.08 20.41 -15.30
CA ILE A 437 14.23 20.51 -14.40
C ILE A 437 14.34 21.96 -13.95
N GLY A 438 13.75 22.30 -12.81
CA GLY A 438 13.62 23.69 -12.39
C GLY A 438 14.93 24.42 -12.04
N GLY A 439 16.03 23.70 -11.79
CA GLY A 439 17.36 24.30 -11.60
C GLY A 439 18.04 24.75 -12.90
N LEU A 440 17.64 24.18 -14.04
CA LEU A 440 18.28 24.41 -15.33
C LEU A 440 17.45 25.38 -16.17
N ALA A 441 17.91 26.63 -16.27
CA ALA A 441 17.23 27.72 -16.97
C ALA A 441 16.86 27.38 -18.43
N ASP A 442 17.79 26.75 -19.15
CA ASP A 442 17.64 26.44 -20.58
C ASP A 442 17.03 25.05 -20.87
N SER A 443 16.55 24.36 -19.83
CA SER A 443 16.01 23.01 -19.96
C SER A 443 14.54 23.02 -20.37
N ALA A 444 14.24 22.43 -21.53
CA ALA A 444 12.87 22.16 -21.95
C ALA A 444 12.29 20.96 -21.16
N PRO A 445 10.96 20.91 -20.97
CA PRO A 445 10.33 19.76 -20.33
C PRO A 445 10.55 18.45 -21.09
N ALA A 446 10.70 17.36 -20.35
CA ALA A 446 10.67 16.00 -20.87
C ALA A 446 9.27 15.40 -20.72
N PHE A 447 8.95 14.42 -21.56
CA PHE A 447 7.65 13.76 -21.60
C PHE A 447 7.79 12.24 -21.66
N GLY A 448 6.82 11.54 -21.09
CA GLY A 448 6.59 10.12 -21.33
C GLY A 448 5.40 9.91 -22.26
N ASP A 449 5.31 8.75 -22.90
CA ASP A 449 4.17 8.34 -23.72
C ASP A 449 3.51 7.02 -23.26
N ALA A 450 2.36 6.73 -23.86
CA ALA A 450 1.61 5.50 -23.59
C ALA A 450 2.30 4.21 -24.10
N ALA A 451 3.31 4.32 -24.97
CA ALA A 451 4.05 3.19 -25.52
C ALA A 451 5.28 2.81 -24.66
N GLY A 452 5.63 3.64 -23.67
CA GLY A 452 6.76 3.43 -22.76
C GLY A 452 8.04 4.16 -23.17
N ALA A 453 7.94 5.11 -24.10
CA ALA A 453 9.03 5.99 -24.50
C ALA A 453 9.05 7.28 -23.67
N VAL A 454 10.26 7.78 -23.45
CA VAL A 454 10.52 9.13 -22.95
C VAL A 454 11.10 9.99 -24.06
N HIS A 455 10.70 11.26 -24.09
CA HIS A 455 11.07 12.25 -25.10
C HIS A 455 11.63 13.48 -24.40
N TRP A 456 12.77 14.00 -24.87
CA TRP A 456 13.34 15.24 -24.35
C TRP A 456 14.00 16.04 -25.48
N TYR A 457 14.10 17.34 -25.27
CA TYR A 457 14.76 18.23 -26.23
C TYR A 457 16.26 18.31 -25.93
N GLN A 458 17.09 18.15 -26.95
CA GLN A 458 18.53 18.23 -26.85
C GLN A 458 19.13 18.73 -28.17
N ASP A 459 20.01 19.73 -28.09
CA ASP A 459 20.78 20.23 -29.22
C ASP A 459 19.94 20.59 -30.46
N GLY A 460 18.73 21.14 -30.24
CA GLY A 460 17.83 21.56 -31.31
C GLY A 460 16.89 20.47 -31.85
N ALA A 461 16.92 19.27 -31.28
CA ALA A 461 16.12 18.14 -31.73
C ALA A 461 15.46 17.41 -30.56
N VAL A 462 14.42 16.62 -30.85
CA VAL A 462 13.80 15.72 -29.88
C VAL A 462 14.50 14.36 -29.95
N VAL A 463 15.00 13.91 -28.80
CA VAL A 463 15.52 12.55 -28.62
C VAL A 463 14.43 11.71 -27.95
N SER A 464 14.33 10.45 -28.35
CA SER A 464 13.32 9.51 -27.82
C SER A 464 13.97 8.19 -27.47
N GLU A 465 13.61 7.63 -26.32
CA GLU A 465 14.11 6.32 -25.88
C GLU A 465 13.02 5.51 -25.19
N ARG A 466 12.91 4.22 -25.54
CA ARG A 466 11.94 3.32 -24.92
C ARG A 466 12.50 2.68 -23.66
N LEU A 467 12.06 3.18 -22.51
CA LEU A 467 12.55 2.76 -21.19
C LEU A 467 11.62 1.78 -20.47
N HIS A 468 10.33 1.74 -20.85
CA HIS A 468 9.32 0.95 -20.14
C HIS A 468 8.54 -0.01 -21.05
N GLN A 469 7.98 -1.04 -20.44
CA GLN A 469 6.99 -1.92 -21.06
C GLN A 469 5.57 -1.47 -20.71
N GLY A 470 4.94 -0.74 -21.63
CA GLY A 470 3.66 -0.08 -21.39
C GLY A 470 3.84 1.40 -21.00
N PRO A 471 2.75 2.10 -20.63
CA PRO A 471 2.77 3.54 -20.43
C PRO A 471 3.83 4.01 -19.43
N VAL A 472 4.50 5.12 -19.75
CA VAL A 472 5.24 5.90 -18.74
C VAL A 472 4.21 6.61 -17.87
N THR A 473 4.09 6.21 -16.62
CA THR A 473 3.04 6.67 -15.70
C THR A 473 3.45 7.89 -14.90
N ALA A 474 4.76 8.10 -14.70
CA ALA A 474 5.26 9.23 -13.92
C ALA A 474 6.64 9.69 -14.41
N LEU A 475 6.93 10.99 -14.27
CA LEU A 475 8.20 11.59 -14.65
C LEU A 475 8.57 12.70 -13.66
N ALA A 476 9.83 12.79 -13.26
CA ALA A 476 10.35 13.89 -12.43
C ALA A 476 11.74 14.31 -12.89
N GLY A 477 12.09 15.58 -12.64
CA GLY A 477 13.38 16.15 -12.99
C GLY A 477 14.00 16.93 -11.84
N ALA A 478 15.32 16.80 -11.68
CA ALA A 478 16.10 17.50 -10.68
C ALA A 478 17.45 17.93 -11.25
N ALA A 479 17.96 19.07 -10.78
CA ALA A 479 19.35 19.44 -10.98
C ALA A 479 20.16 18.92 -9.78
N LEU A 480 21.23 18.17 -10.05
CA LEU A 480 22.16 17.65 -9.05
C LEU A 480 23.46 18.47 -9.08
N GLY A 481 24.11 18.66 -7.94
CA GLY A 481 25.34 19.47 -7.86
C GLY A 481 25.07 20.95 -7.58
N GLY A 482 25.99 21.85 -7.96
CA GLY A 482 25.87 23.29 -7.69
C GLY A 482 26.40 23.75 -6.33
N GLY A 483 27.41 23.07 -5.78
CA GLY A 483 28.12 23.56 -4.60
C GLY A 483 28.85 24.90 -4.86
N PRO A 484 29.27 25.64 -3.81
CA PRO A 484 29.92 26.95 -3.95
C PRO A 484 31.25 26.92 -4.73
N LEU A 485 31.76 25.73 -5.05
CA LEU A 485 32.97 25.47 -5.83
C LEU A 485 32.62 24.89 -7.21
N SER A 486 31.78 25.58 -7.99
CA SER A 486 31.81 25.55 -9.46
C SER A 486 31.58 24.24 -10.22
N ASP A 487 31.04 23.17 -9.61
CA ASP A 487 30.60 22.01 -10.40
C ASP A 487 29.32 22.36 -11.17
N PRO A 488 29.25 22.08 -12.48
CA PRO A 488 28.05 22.32 -13.27
C PRO A 488 26.89 21.49 -12.73
N GLU A 489 25.68 22.06 -12.76
CA GLU A 489 24.47 21.31 -12.44
C GLU A 489 24.27 20.16 -13.44
N ILE A 490 24.12 18.95 -12.91
CA ILE A 490 23.92 17.72 -13.68
C ILE A 490 22.42 17.40 -13.69
N PRO A 491 21.76 17.33 -14.87
CA PRO A 491 20.37 16.93 -14.95
C PRO A 491 20.16 15.47 -14.58
N LEU A 492 19.23 15.21 -13.65
CA LEU A 492 18.67 13.90 -13.36
C LEU A 492 17.19 13.88 -13.75
N LEU A 493 16.81 12.90 -14.55
CA LEU A 493 15.43 12.55 -14.85
C LEU A 493 15.11 11.17 -14.30
N VAL A 494 13.90 11.02 -13.80
CA VAL A 494 13.39 9.79 -13.21
C VAL A 494 12.08 9.45 -13.89
N SER A 495 11.97 8.25 -14.45
CA SER A 495 10.73 7.75 -15.06
C SER A 495 10.20 6.54 -14.31
N GLY A 496 8.89 6.50 -14.14
CA GLY A 496 8.13 5.37 -13.64
C GLY A 496 7.22 4.80 -14.72
N GLY A 497 7.07 3.48 -14.77
CA GLY A 497 6.24 2.81 -15.76
C GLY A 497 5.15 1.92 -15.19
N PHE A 498 4.21 1.55 -16.07
CA PHE A 498 3.21 0.53 -15.81
C PHE A 498 3.82 -0.85 -15.53
N ASP A 499 5.05 -1.09 -15.99
CA ASP A 499 5.86 -2.29 -15.71
C ASP A 499 6.45 -2.37 -14.30
N GLY A 500 6.07 -1.42 -13.44
CA GLY A 500 6.48 -1.30 -12.05
C GLY A 500 7.92 -0.85 -11.85
N ALA A 501 8.64 -0.54 -12.94
CA ALA A 501 10.05 -0.15 -12.92
C ALA A 501 10.21 1.36 -12.72
N VAL A 502 11.23 1.73 -11.93
CA VAL A 502 11.72 3.11 -11.80
C VAL A 502 13.11 3.17 -12.43
N ARG A 503 13.33 4.12 -13.34
CA ARG A 503 14.60 4.29 -14.06
C ARG A 503 15.16 5.69 -13.87
N LEU A 504 16.48 5.76 -13.73
CA LEU A 504 17.25 7.00 -13.64
C LEU A 504 18.02 7.21 -14.94
N TRP A 505 18.01 8.44 -15.43
CA TRP A 505 18.67 8.82 -16.67
C TRP A 505 18.95 10.32 -16.70
N GLY A 506 19.67 10.80 -17.71
CA GLY A 506 19.91 12.21 -17.92
C GLY A 506 20.13 12.51 -19.40
N PRO A 507 19.80 13.74 -19.86
CA PRO A 507 20.20 14.20 -21.18
C PRO A 507 21.70 14.02 -21.38
N ARG A 508 22.14 13.69 -22.61
CA ARG A 508 23.54 13.43 -22.97
C ARG A 508 24.20 12.24 -22.24
N SER A 509 23.45 11.44 -21.50
CA SER A 509 23.93 10.21 -20.85
C SER A 509 23.07 9.03 -21.29
N ALA A 510 23.70 7.87 -21.48
CA ALA A 510 22.93 6.65 -21.70
C ALA A 510 22.10 6.33 -20.43
N PRO A 511 20.82 5.96 -20.56
CA PRO A 511 20.02 5.52 -19.42
C PRO A 511 20.63 4.31 -18.73
N MET A 512 20.34 4.17 -17.44
CA MET A 512 20.81 3.00 -16.69
C MET A 512 20.21 1.72 -17.29
N PRO A 513 21.02 0.65 -17.51
CA PRO A 513 20.55 -0.56 -18.17
C PRO A 513 19.48 -1.26 -17.34
N GLU A 514 19.72 -1.40 -16.03
CA GLU A 514 18.78 -1.97 -15.07
C GLU A 514 17.95 -0.88 -14.37
N PRO A 515 16.68 -1.16 -14.03
CA PRO A 515 15.88 -0.30 -13.17
C PRO A 515 16.56 -0.03 -11.82
N SER A 516 16.44 1.20 -11.31
CA SER A 516 16.91 1.54 -9.95
C SER A 516 16.02 0.95 -8.87
N ASP A 517 14.75 0.72 -9.19
CA ASP A 517 13.78 0.03 -8.33
C ASP A 517 12.71 -0.67 -9.19
N ARG A 518 12.06 -1.68 -8.62
CA ARG A 518 10.95 -2.38 -9.28
C ARG A 518 10.02 -3.05 -8.28
N ARG A 519 8.72 -3.00 -8.54
CA ARG A 519 7.68 -3.79 -7.85
C ARG A 519 6.79 -4.53 -8.85
N GLY A 520 5.96 -5.44 -8.34
CA GLY A 520 5.01 -6.24 -9.12
C GLY A 520 3.74 -5.49 -9.56
N CYS A 521 3.65 -4.20 -9.26
CA CYS A 521 2.52 -3.33 -9.55
C CYS A 521 3.00 -2.02 -10.21
N PRO A 522 2.15 -1.28 -10.95
CA PRO A 522 2.52 -0.04 -11.63
C PRO A 522 3.10 1.03 -10.70
N VAL A 523 4.09 1.78 -11.20
CA VAL A 523 4.50 3.05 -10.58
C VAL A 523 3.38 4.06 -10.81
N THR A 524 2.99 4.82 -9.80
CA THR A 524 1.96 5.86 -9.92
C THR A 524 2.53 7.26 -9.87
N ALA A 525 3.65 7.46 -9.16
CA ALA A 525 4.28 8.76 -9.05
C ALA A 525 5.78 8.64 -8.79
N VAL A 526 6.55 9.63 -9.23
CA VAL A 526 7.97 9.79 -8.89
C VAL A 526 8.26 11.24 -8.54
N ALA A 527 9.26 11.46 -7.68
CA ALA A 527 9.82 12.77 -7.39
C ALA A 527 11.34 12.65 -7.24
N ALA A 528 12.06 13.71 -7.62
CA ALA A 528 13.51 13.77 -7.49
C ALA A 528 13.92 15.17 -7.02
N GLY A 529 15.03 15.26 -6.30
CA GLY A 529 15.58 16.55 -5.88
C GLY A 529 16.90 16.42 -5.14
N ALA A 530 17.65 17.51 -5.12
CA ALA A 530 18.82 17.64 -4.27
C ALA A 530 18.40 18.13 -2.89
N THR A 531 18.84 17.43 -1.84
CA THR A 531 18.74 17.88 -0.46
C THR A 531 20.12 18.25 0.06
N ALA A 532 20.20 18.95 1.20
CA ALA A 532 21.49 19.28 1.82
C ALA A 532 22.35 18.05 2.19
N ALA A 533 21.77 16.84 2.25
CA ALA A 533 22.51 15.60 2.53
C ALA A 533 22.85 14.82 1.25
N GLY A 534 22.27 15.19 0.11
CA GLY A 534 22.46 14.49 -1.14
C GLY A 534 21.20 14.38 -2.00
N PRO A 535 21.36 13.82 -3.21
CA PRO A 535 20.26 13.51 -4.12
C PRO A 535 19.28 12.48 -3.55
N VAL A 536 17.99 12.77 -3.68
CA VAL A 536 16.90 11.91 -3.22
C VAL A 536 15.95 11.62 -4.37
N VAL A 537 15.52 10.36 -4.48
CA VAL A 537 14.47 9.91 -5.39
C VAL A 537 13.37 9.26 -4.57
N ALA A 538 12.13 9.65 -4.80
CA ALA A 538 10.95 9.01 -4.23
C ALA A 538 10.11 8.40 -5.36
N ALA A 539 9.55 7.22 -5.11
CA ALA A 539 8.63 6.56 -6.01
C ALA A 539 7.43 6.02 -5.22
N ALA A 540 6.25 6.09 -5.83
CA ALA A 540 5.03 5.48 -5.33
C ALA A 540 4.50 4.44 -6.32
N TRP A 541 3.86 3.41 -5.80
CA TRP A 541 3.22 2.36 -6.60
C TRP A 541 1.73 2.26 -6.27
N SER A 542 0.98 1.60 -7.16
CA SER A 542 -0.48 1.46 -7.04
C SER A 542 -0.91 0.66 -5.81
N ASP A 543 0.00 -0.07 -5.19
CA ASP A 543 -0.22 -0.74 -3.91
C ASP A 543 -0.23 0.23 -2.71
N GLY A 544 0.05 1.52 -2.93
CA GLY A 544 0.10 2.56 -1.91
C GLY A 544 1.44 2.67 -1.17
N LEU A 545 2.44 1.85 -1.52
CA LEU A 545 3.80 2.02 -1.01
C LEU A 545 4.44 3.26 -1.62
N VAL A 546 5.06 4.08 -0.77
CA VAL A 546 6.00 5.12 -1.17
C VAL A 546 7.38 4.73 -0.64
N ARG A 547 8.37 4.76 -1.51
CA ARG A 547 9.77 4.54 -1.16
C ARG A 547 10.60 5.77 -1.47
N VAL A 548 11.37 6.22 -0.49
CA VAL A 548 12.35 7.30 -0.63
C VAL A 548 13.74 6.68 -0.56
N ARG A 549 14.58 6.99 -1.55
CA ARG A 549 15.97 6.55 -1.64
C ARG A 549 16.89 7.76 -1.63
N ASP A 550 17.85 7.77 -0.71
CA ASP A 550 19.00 8.65 -0.76
C ASP A 550 20.05 8.02 -1.68
N LEU A 551 20.33 8.65 -2.82
CA LEU A 551 21.27 8.13 -3.81
C LEU A 551 22.74 8.30 -3.39
N GLY A 552 23.02 9.17 -2.41
CA GLY A 552 24.37 9.37 -1.88
C GLY A 552 24.73 8.32 -0.82
N THR A 553 23.82 8.08 0.14
CA THR A 553 24.06 7.13 1.24
C THR A 553 23.54 5.72 0.97
N GLY A 554 22.62 5.55 0.01
CA GLY A 554 21.89 4.31 -0.23
C GLY A 554 20.75 4.06 0.77
N GLY A 555 20.45 5.02 1.67
CA GLY A 555 19.38 4.89 2.66
C GLY A 555 18.01 4.75 2.01
N VAL A 556 17.16 3.88 2.56
CA VAL A 556 15.80 3.62 2.08
C VAL A 556 14.79 3.87 3.20
N LEU A 557 13.70 4.56 2.87
CA LEU A 557 12.56 4.78 3.74
C LEU A 557 11.28 4.37 3.00
N ASP A 558 10.58 3.39 3.56
CA ASP A 558 9.28 2.94 3.08
C ASP A 558 8.16 3.50 3.96
N LEU A 559 7.08 3.97 3.36
CA LEU A 559 5.91 4.46 4.06
C LEU A 559 4.62 4.18 3.27
N ARG A 560 3.51 4.06 4.02
CA ARG A 560 2.15 3.95 3.50
C ARG A 560 1.25 4.87 4.32
N THR A 561 0.28 5.52 3.71
CA THR A 561 -0.71 6.37 4.41
C THR A 561 -2.08 5.70 4.54
N GLY A 562 -2.29 4.64 3.77
CA GLY A 562 -3.56 3.92 3.66
C GLY A 562 -4.34 4.28 2.39
N SER A 563 -3.86 5.25 1.61
CA SER A 563 -4.40 5.61 0.29
C SER A 563 -3.40 5.30 -0.82
N GLU A 564 -3.89 5.16 -2.04
CA GLU A 564 -3.06 5.24 -3.23
C GLU A 564 -2.46 6.65 -3.34
N VAL A 565 -1.21 6.74 -3.77
CA VAL A 565 -0.53 8.02 -4.02
C VAL A 565 -0.47 8.25 -5.52
N TRP A 566 -1.16 9.27 -6.00
CA TRP A 566 -1.27 9.60 -7.41
C TRP A 566 -0.17 10.54 -7.89
N SER A 567 0.39 11.36 -7.00
CA SER A 567 1.47 12.28 -7.35
C SER A 567 2.40 12.54 -6.18
N LEU A 568 3.67 12.81 -6.48
CA LEU A 568 4.71 13.14 -5.51
C LEU A 568 5.38 14.45 -5.89
N ALA A 569 5.74 15.25 -4.88
CA ALA A 569 6.64 16.37 -5.06
C ALA A 569 7.65 16.42 -3.91
N LEU A 570 8.93 16.57 -4.25
CA LEU A 570 10.00 16.78 -3.27
C LEU A 570 10.34 18.27 -3.22
N ALA A 571 10.23 18.85 -2.03
CA ALA A 571 10.55 20.25 -1.78
C ALA A 571 11.42 20.35 -0.51
N GLY A 572 12.73 20.48 -0.72
CA GLY A 572 13.71 20.38 0.36
C GLY A 572 13.69 18.98 0.98
N THR A 573 13.41 18.88 2.28
CA THR A 573 13.27 17.58 2.97
C THR A 573 11.83 17.11 3.09
N LEU A 574 10.86 17.83 2.53
CA LEU A 574 9.45 17.44 2.58
C LEU A 574 9.04 16.73 1.30
N LEU A 575 8.47 15.53 1.47
CA LEU A 575 7.80 14.82 0.41
C LEU A 575 6.29 15.09 0.54
N VAL A 576 5.71 15.71 -0.48
CA VAL A 576 4.28 15.97 -0.58
C VAL A 576 3.63 14.84 -1.37
N LEU A 577 2.61 14.22 -0.77
CA LEU A 577 1.83 13.11 -1.30
C LEU A 577 0.46 13.64 -1.76
N GLY A 578 0.18 13.53 -3.06
CA GLY A 578 -1.15 13.76 -3.63
C GLY A 578 -1.94 12.44 -3.67
N MET A 579 -3.12 12.42 -3.06
CA MET A 579 -3.96 11.24 -2.90
C MET A 579 -5.43 11.58 -3.30
N PRO A 580 -6.26 10.57 -3.58
CA PRO A 580 -7.69 10.79 -3.86
C PRO A 580 -8.44 11.49 -2.73
N ASP A 581 -8.09 11.17 -1.49
CA ASP A 581 -8.78 11.62 -0.27
C ASP A 581 -8.00 12.70 0.49
N GLY A 582 -6.87 13.17 -0.04
CA GLY A 582 -6.10 14.20 0.65
C GLY A 582 -4.75 14.60 0.05
N LEU A 583 -4.13 15.55 0.74
CA LEU A 583 -2.79 16.06 0.47
C LEU A 583 -2.01 16.04 1.78
N ALA A 584 -0.85 15.39 1.83
CA ALA A 584 -0.04 15.32 3.05
C ALA A 584 1.44 15.58 2.77
N ALA A 585 2.13 16.26 3.69
CA ALA A 585 3.59 16.34 3.66
C ALA A 585 4.18 15.47 4.77
N VAL A 586 5.17 14.66 4.40
CA VAL A 586 5.95 13.85 5.32
C VAL A 586 7.41 14.26 5.26
N ASP A 587 8.13 14.06 6.36
CA ASP A 587 9.59 14.17 6.33
C ASP A 587 10.15 13.04 5.46
N SER A 588 10.93 13.40 4.45
CA SER A 588 11.58 12.45 3.53
C SER A 588 12.77 11.73 4.15
N ARG A 589 13.21 12.15 5.35
CA ARG A 589 14.33 11.53 6.06
C ARG A 589 13.86 10.71 7.26
N PRO A 590 14.56 9.60 7.54
CA PRO A 590 14.44 8.92 8.81
C PRO A 590 14.77 9.87 9.96
N ARG A 591 13.98 9.90 11.03
CA ARG A 591 14.46 10.51 12.28
C ARG A 591 15.69 9.71 12.75
N PRO A 592 16.84 10.35 13.05
CA PRO A 592 17.95 9.63 13.66
C PRO A 592 17.48 9.05 15.01
N HIS A 593 17.67 7.74 15.20
CA HIS A 593 17.50 7.13 16.51
C HIS A 593 18.42 7.85 17.51
N GLY A 594 17.85 8.59 18.47
CA GLY A 594 18.60 9.16 19.60
C GLY A 594 18.62 10.69 19.75
N ALA A 595 17.80 11.47 19.03
CA ALA A 595 17.57 12.87 19.43
C ALA A 595 16.63 12.92 20.65
N GLY A 596 17.21 12.67 21.83
CA GLY A 596 16.53 12.68 23.11
C GLY A 596 15.86 14.02 23.43
N ALA A 597 14.80 13.93 24.24
CA ALA A 597 14.21 15.05 24.95
C ALA A 597 15.29 15.98 25.55
N PRO A 598 15.04 17.30 25.66
CA PRO A 598 16.01 18.20 26.29
C PRO A 598 16.30 17.69 27.70
N ALA A 599 17.57 17.41 27.97
CA ALA A 599 18.04 17.02 29.27
C ALA A 599 17.60 18.09 30.29
N VAL A 600 16.65 17.74 31.15
CA VAL A 600 16.36 18.50 32.36
C VAL A 600 17.60 18.38 33.23
N GLY A 601 18.41 19.44 33.22
CA GLY A 601 19.59 19.54 34.06
C GLY A 601 19.20 19.48 35.53
N LEU A 602 19.35 18.32 36.15
CA LEU A 602 19.52 18.21 37.59
C LEU A 602 20.84 18.87 37.95
N ARG A 603 20.78 20.13 38.36
CA ARG A 603 21.87 20.76 39.11
C ARG A 603 22.00 20.02 40.45
N ALA A 604 23.09 19.27 40.58
CA ALA A 604 23.62 18.92 41.89
C ALA A 604 24.27 20.19 42.49
N GLY A 605 23.93 20.51 43.74
CA GLY A 605 24.52 21.62 44.46
C GLY A 605 24.02 21.73 45.89
N ALA A 606 24.82 21.15 46.80
CA ALA A 606 24.92 21.34 48.25
C ALA A 606 23.68 21.09 49.13
#